data_AF-W2T3V0-F1
#
_entry.id   AF-W2T3V0-F1
#
_cell.length_a   1.000
_cell.length_b   1.000
_cell.length_c   1.000
_cell.angle_alpha   90.00
_cell.angle_beta   90.00
_cell.angle_gamma   90.00
#
_symmetry.space_group_name_H-M   'P 1'
#
loop_
_entity.id
_entity.type
_entity.pdbx_description
1 polymer ?
#
loop_
_entity_poly.entity_id
_entity_poly.type
_entity_poly.pdbx_seq_one_letter_code
_entity_poly.pdbx_strand_id
1 'polypeptide(L)'
;MFFVIVGHLMDPWELPGIAHFCEHMLFLGTDKYPSENEYSKFISAHAGSTNAYTAADHTNYHFDVKPDQLEFSSKPINLGCA
;
A
#
# COMPACT_ATOMS: atom_id res chain seq x y z
N MET A 1 2.02 7.79 6.31
CA MET A 1 2.72 6.53 6.59
C MET A 1 1.82 5.69 7.48
N PHE A 2 1.62 4.43 7.12
CA PHE A 2 0.70 3.50 7.77
C PHE A 2 1.42 2.18 8.03
N PHE A 3 1.14 1.58 9.19
CA PHE A 3 1.72 0.31 9.61
C PHE A 3 0.62 -0.73 9.74
N VAL A 4 0.86 -1.90 9.16
CA VAL A 4 0.12 -3.13 9.46
C VAL A 4 1.05 -3.98 10.32
N ILE A 5 0.58 -4.41 11.50
CA ILE A 5 1.37 -5.22 12.45
C ILE A 5 1.35 -6.70 12.02
N VAL A 6 1.68 -6.93 10.75
CA VAL A 6 1.84 -8.23 10.11
C VAL A 6 3.03 -8.11 9.18
N GLY A 7 4.03 -8.98 9.37
CA GLY A 7 5.23 -9.07 8.55
C GLY A 7 5.45 -10.50 8.06
N HIS A 8 6.55 -10.74 7.35
CA HIS A 8 6.80 -12.04 6.72
C HIS A 8 7.01 -13.20 7.71
N LEU A 9 7.25 -12.95 9.01
CA LEU A 9 7.30 -14.01 10.02
C LEU A 9 5.91 -14.56 10.38
N MET A 10 4.84 -13.87 9.97
CA MET A 10 3.47 -14.30 10.15
C MET A 10 2.92 -15.03 8.92
N ASP A 11 3.74 -15.23 7.89
CA ASP A 11 3.36 -16.02 6.72
C ASP A 11 3.06 -17.47 7.14
N PRO A 12 1.96 -18.07 6.65
CA PRO A 12 1.68 -19.47 6.88
C PRO A 12 2.77 -20.32 6.21
N TRP A 13 3.10 -21.46 6.82
CA TRP A 13 4.23 -22.29 6.40
C TRP A 13 4.06 -22.81 4.97
N GLU A 14 2.81 -22.99 4.53
CA GLU A 14 2.44 -23.44 3.21
C GLU A 14 2.61 -22.37 2.12
N LEU A 15 2.66 -21.08 2.49
CA LEU A 15 2.71 -19.94 1.57
C LEU A 15 3.73 -18.88 2.04
N PRO A 16 5.04 -19.18 1.99
CA PRO A 16 6.08 -18.22 2.32
C PRO A 16 6.05 -17.03 1.34
N GLY A 17 6.17 -15.81 1.86
CA GLY A 17 6.21 -14.57 1.09
C GLY A 17 4.84 -13.94 0.83
N ILE A 18 3.76 -14.44 1.44
CA ILE A 18 2.41 -13.91 1.19
C ILE A 18 2.24 -12.48 1.72
N ALA A 19 2.84 -12.11 2.85
CA ALA A 19 2.81 -10.73 3.34
C ALA A 19 3.45 -9.77 2.33
N HIS A 20 4.61 -10.11 1.79
CA HIS A 20 5.27 -9.33 0.75
C HIS A 20 4.46 -9.32 -0.55
N PHE A 21 3.84 -10.42 -0.94
CA PHE A 21 2.96 -10.44 -2.11
C PHE A 21 1.74 -9.52 -1.92
N CYS A 22 1.09 -9.58 -0.76
CA CYS A 22 -0.02 -8.69 -0.40
C CYS A 22 0.39 -7.21 -0.42
N GLU A 23 1.62 -6.89 -0.03
CA GLU A 23 2.17 -5.54 -0.16
C GLU A 23 2.12 -5.03 -1.60
N HIS A 24 2.61 -5.81 -2.57
CA HIS A 24 2.57 -5.44 -3.99
C HIS A 24 1.13 -5.35 -4.52
N MET A 25 0.28 -6.29 -4.12
CA MET A 25 -1.10 -6.36 -4.62
C MET A 25 -1.94 -5.15 -4.22
N LEU A 26 -1.66 -4.51 -3.09
CA LEU A 26 -2.39 -3.30 -2.66
C LEU A 26 -2.19 -2.10 -3.59
N PHE A 27 -1.16 -2.11 -4.44
CA PHE A 27 -0.95 -1.07 -5.45
C PHE A 27 -1.72 -1.31 -6.75
N LEU A 28 -2.25 -2.53 -6.97
CA LEU A 28 -2.91 -2.95 -8.21
C LEU A 28 -4.43 -2.70 -8.22
N GLY A 29 -4.93 -1.86 -7.31
CA GLY A 29 -6.31 -1.43 -7.29
C GLY A 29 -7.12 -1.97 -6.12
N THR A 30 -8.25 -1.31 -5.88
CA THR A 30 -9.21 -1.64 -4.81
C THR A 30 -10.61 -1.63 -5.40
N ASP A 31 -11.61 -2.16 -4.68
CA ASP A 31 -13.00 -2.13 -5.13
C ASP A 31 -13.51 -0.72 -5.48
N LYS A 32 -12.98 0.31 -4.79
CA LYS A 32 -13.32 1.72 -5.01
C LYS A 32 -12.53 2.36 -6.15
N TYR A 33 -11.33 1.86 -6.43
CA TYR A 33 -10.40 2.35 -7.46
C TYR A 33 -9.80 1.15 -8.19
N PRO A 34 -10.55 0.51 -9.11
CA PRO A 34 -10.22 -0.82 -9.64
C PRO A 34 -9.12 -0.80 -10.70
N SER A 35 -8.70 0.37 -11.18
CA SER A 35 -7.64 0.46 -12.19
C SER A 35 -6.27 0.26 -11.55
N GLU A 36 -5.53 -0.75 -12.04
CA GLU A 36 -4.23 -1.22 -11.53
C GLU A 36 -3.13 -0.16 -11.36
N ASN A 37 -3.30 1.01 -11.96
CA ASN A 37 -2.32 2.11 -11.89
C ASN A 37 -2.95 3.43 -11.47
N GLU A 38 -4.20 3.44 -11.01
CA GLU A 38 -4.91 4.68 -10.68
C GLU A 38 -4.25 5.41 -9.52
N TYR A 39 -3.82 4.67 -8.50
CA TYR A 39 -3.13 5.24 -7.34
C TYR A 39 -1.76 5.81 -7.71
N SER A 40 -0.92 5.05 -8.41
CA SER A 40 0.39 5.51 -8.85
C SER A 40 0.29 6.73 -9.77
N LYS A 41 -0.67 6.73 -10.72
CA LYS A 41 -0.95 7.89 -11.58
C LYS A 41 -1.37 9.11 -10.78
N PHE A 42 -2.25 8.95 -9.79
CA PHE A 42 -2.69 10.04 -8.94
C PHE A 42 -1.51 10.67 -8.20
N ILE A 43 -0.65 9.84 -7.58
CA ILE A 43 0.48 10.33 -6.80
C ILE A 43 1.51 11.03 -7.72
N SER A 44 1.85 10.43 -8.86
CA SER A 44 2.76 11.03 -9.84
C SER A 44 2.21 12.35 -10.42
N ALA A 45 0.89 12.44 -10.69
CA ALA A 45 0.26 13.67 -11.18
C ALA A 45 0.36 14.84 -10.19
N HIS A 46 0.47 14.53 -8.89
CA HIS A 46 0.59 15.52 -7.83
C HIS A 46 2.02 15.71 -7.32
N ALA A 47 3.02 15.31 -8.12
CA ALA A 47 4.45 15.40 -7.81
C ALA A 47 4.84 14.70 -6.50
N GLY A 48 4.18 13.59 -6.23
CA GLY A 48 4.45 12.73 -5.09
C GLY A 48 5.12 11.42 -5.48
N SER A 49 5.53 10.65 -4.48
CA SER A 49 6.02 9.28 -4.62
C SER A 49 5.37 8.33 -3.62
N THR A 50 5.39 7.03 -3.92
CA THR A 50 4.87 5.97 -3.05
C THR A 50 5.88 4.87 -2.91
N ASN A 51 5.94 4.26 -1.72
CA ASN A 51 6.71 3.04 -1.52
C ASN A 51 6.12 2.22 -0.36
N ALA A 52 6.54 0.97 -0.27
CA ALA A 52 6.23 0.08 0.83
C ALA A 52 7.39 -0.87 1.09
N TYR A 53 7.38 -1.50 2.26
CA TYR A 53 8.25 -2.63 2.55
C TYR A 53 7.64 -3.55 3.61
N THR A 54 7.87 -4.84 3.45
CA THR A 54 7.53 -5.89 4.42
C THR A 54 8.75 -6.24 5.25
N ALA A 55 8.67 -5.98 6.56
CA ALA A 55 9.64 -6.41 7.55
C ALA A 55 9.21 -7.72 8.22
N ALA A 56 9.97 -8.15 9.23
CA ALA A 56 9.73 -9.38 9.96
C ALA A 56 8.38 -9.39 10.68
N ASP A 57 8.03 -8.28 11.33
CA ASP A 57 6.91 -8.13 12.25
C ASP A 57 5.85 -7.11 11.78
N HIS A 58 6.14 -6.35 10.72
CA HIS A 58 5.24 -5.33 10.20
C HIS A 58 5.41 -5.14 8.70
N THR A 59 4.40 -4.54 8.09
CA THR A 59 4.45 -4.02 6.72
C THR A 59 4.17 -2.52 6.77
N ASN A 60 5.03 -1.75 6.12
CA ASN A 60 4.93 -0.30 6.09
C ASN A 60 4.52 0.17 4.70
N TYR A 61 3.55 1.08 4.66
CA TYR A 61 3.16 1.79 3.43
C TYR A 61 3.33 3.29 3.65
N HIS A 62 4.00 3.95 2.71
CA HIS A 62 4.19 5.39 2.77
C HIS A 62 4.09 6.04 1.41
N PHE A 63 3.63 7.29 1.44
CA PHE A 63 3.56 8.14 0.26
C PHE A 63 3.82 9.58 0.67
N ASP A 64 4.27 10.35 -0.28
CA ASP A 64 4.40 11.80 -0.22
C ASP A 64 3.58 12.41 -1.35
N VAL A 65 2.92 13.53 -1.07
CA VAL A 65 2.22 14.38 -2.03
C VAL A 65 2.30 15.81 -1.56
N LYS A 66 1.96 16.77 -2.43
CA LYS A 66 1.75 18.16 -2.02
C LYS A 66 0.72 18.25 -0.88
N PRO A 67 0.92 19.13 0.12
CA PRO A 67 0.01 19.26 1.27
C PRO A 67 -1.46 19.43 0.88
N ASP A 68 -1.73 20.21 -0.17
CA ASP A 68 -3.07 20.49 -0.68
C ASP A 68 -3.81 19.25 -1.22
N GLN A 69 -3.11 18.13 -1.40
CA GLN A 69 -3.63 16.88 -1.97
C GLN A 69 -3.64 15.72 -0.96
N LEU A 70 -3.25 15.97 0.29
CA LEU A 70 -3.10 14.95 1.33
C LEU A 70 -4.44 14.26 1.69
N GLU A 71 -5.54 15.01 1.69
CA GLU A 71 -6.88 14.43 1.95
C GLU A 71 -7.38 13.55 0.79
N PHE A 72 -6.92 13.80 -0.43
CA PHE A 72 -7.35 13.04 -1.60
C PHE A 72 -6.49 11.78 -1.78
N SER A 73 -5.18 11.87 -1.52
CA SER A 73 -4.22 10.76 -1.64
C SER A 73 -4.42 9.64 -0.61
N SER A 74 -5.11 9.90 0.49
CA SER A 74 -5.43 8.89 1.52
C SER A 74 -6.64 8.01 1.16
N LYS A 75 -7.45 8.39 0.18
CA LYS A 75 -8.68 7.66 -0.22
C LYS A 75 -8.46 6.33 -0.95
N PRO A 76 -7.40 6.15 -1.78
CA PRO A 76 -7.18 4.91 -2.53
C PRO A 76 -6.62 3.77 -1.67
N ILE A 77 -5.93 4.08 -0.57
CA ILE A 77 -5.40 3.09 0.36
C ILE A 77 -6.47 2.77 1.40
N ASN A 78 -7.52 2.05 1.00
CA ASN A 78 -8.45 1.48 1.97
C ASN A 78 -7.89 0.12 2.44
N LEU A 79 -7.12 0.14 3.54
CA LEU A 79 -6.52 -1.04 4.17
C LEU A 79 -7.56 -1.96 4.85
N GLY A 80 -8.83 -1.94 4.43
CA GLY A 80 -9.91 -2.77 4.99
C GLY A 80 -9.74 -4.29 4.80
N CYS A 81 -8.60 -4.72 4.24
CA CYS A 81 -8.18 -6.12 4.11
C CYS A 81 -6.99 -6.49 5.01
N ALA A 82 -6.57 -5.61 5.92
CA ALA A 82 -5.66 -5.96 7.02
C ALA A 82 -6.43 -6.20 8.33
#